data_AF-A0A3N9TZG3-F1
#
_entry.id   AF-A0A3N9TZG3-F1
#
_cell.length_a   1.000
_cell.length_b   1.000
_cell.length_c   1.000
_cell.angle_alpha   90.00
_cell.angle_beta   90.00
_cell.angle_gamma   90.00
#
_symmetry.space_group_name_H-M   'P 1'
#
loop_
_entity.id
_entity.type
_entity.pdbx_description
1 polymer ?
#
loop_
_entity_poly.entity_id
_entity_poly.type
_entity_poly.pdbx_seq_one_letter_code
_entity_poly.pdbx_strand_id
1 'polypeptide(L)'
;MLPDLTRWRLILRLALPIMAGMLSQSLMNLVDAALVGRLGETELAAAGIGGYAMFMVTACLFGLSSGVQAQVARRHGERHQTPVASAAAELGVELRHDPRGEPLAAGLTLAVMIGLPLMVLCLWQAGPIMAWLNDDPLVTSMAVDYFRWRLIALLPVAMIFCYRGYWNGIQQTGLYLRIMLVMHLVNLLASIGLIFGYWGLPAMGVSGAGLGSSLSLFAGVAIWAWLSHTPGHRGTRHRPCHSPWRLGGSTMATTLKLATPHSFQQLWFAAGYAVLFWILGQVDTASVAVGHVLVNLSLLLILPGVGLGMAAMSLVGEALGRESPERAHRWGWEVVHMAWLLLAALSLPMALMPEAVLGLFLHNPELIALGVDPLRLTALMIVLDAAALVFTQTLLGAGANRTVMQLTLTGQWLVFLPLAWWFGVHEGFGLAGIWWCQLGYRALNSLCFAVIWQRRRWQSLKV
;
A
#
# COMPACT_ATOMS: atom_id res chain seq x y z
N MET A 1 -28.71 16.12 -1.66
CA MET A 1 -27.66 15.07 -1.67
C MET A 1 -27.65 14.40 -3.03
N LEU A 2 -26.53 13.84 -3.46
CA LEU A 2 -26.42 13.20 -4.78
C LEU A 2 -27.23 11.89 -4.85
N PRO A 3 -27.88 11.59 -5.99
CA PRO A 3 -28.49 10.28 -6.26
C PRO A 3 -27.47 9.14 -6.14
N ASP A 4 -27.93 7.93 -5.84
CA ASP A 4 -27.07 6.74 -5.63
C ASP A 4 -26.13 6.49 -6.81
N LEU A 5 -26.64 6.53 -8.03
CA LEU A 5 -25.83 6.38 -9.25
C LEU A 5 -24.74 7.45 -9.38
N THR A 6 -25.02 8.68 -8.94
CA THR A 6 -24.03 9.77 -8.97
C THR A 6 -22.96 9.58 -7.90
N ARG A 7 -23.30 9.00 -6.75
CA ARG A 7 -22.34 8.66 -5.68
C ARG A 7 -21.41 7.52 -6.12
N TRP A 8 -21.95 6.47 -6.72
CA TRP A 8 -21.16 5.35 -7.24
C TRP A 8 -20.20 5.80 -8.35
N ARG A 9 -20.66 6.66 -9.27
CA ARG A 9 -19.79 7.28 -10.28
C ARG A 9 -18.65 8.09 -9.66
N LEU A 10 -18.92 8.84 -8.59
CA LEU A 10 -17.87 9.59 -7.89
C LEU A 10 -16.85 8.65 -7.26
N ILE A 11 -17.29 7.61 -6.54
CA ILE A 11 -16.37 6.66 -5.91
C ILE A 11 -15.51 5.98 -6.99
N LEU A 12 -16.11 5.49 -8.08
CA LEU A 12 -15.38 4.84 -9.18
C LEU A 12 -14.40 5.79 -9.86
N ARG A 13 -14.77 7.05 -10.06
CA ARG A 13 -13.87 8.07 -10.64
C ARG A 13 -12.60 8.26 -9.79
N LEU A 14 -12.70 8.12 -8.47
CA LEU A 14 -11.56 8.24 -7.57
C LEU A 14 -10.81 6.91 -7.43
N ALA A 15 -11.53 5.81 -7.22
CA ALA A 15 -10.97 4.51 -6.94
C ALA A 15 -10.32 3.85 -8.17
N LEU A 16 -10.91 3.98 -9.36
CA LEU A 16 -10.41 3.29 -10.56
C LEU A 16 -8.96 3.68 -10.90
N PRO A 17 -8.57 4.97 -10.87
CA PRO A 17 -7.16 5.33 -11.05
C PRO A 17 -6.24 4.81 -9.94
N ILE A 18 -6.71 4.75 -8.69
CA ILE A 18 -5.94 4.19 -7.58
C ILE A 18 -5.71 2.69 -7.80
N MET A 19 -6.77 1.95 -8.10
CA MET A 19 -6.71 0.51 -8.39
C MET A 19 -5.80 0.22 -9.58
N ALA A 20 -5.93 0.99 -10.67
CA ALA A 20 -5.07 0.87 -11.84
C ALA A 20 -3.59 1.12 -11.50
N GLY A 21 -3.29 2.09 -10.63
CA GLY A 21 -1.92 2.36 -10.20
C GLY A 21 -1.33 1.24 -9.34
N MET A 22 -2.15 0.65 -8.45
CA MET A 22 -1.72 -0.52 -7.67
C MET A 22 -1.48 -1.74 -8.56
N LEU A 23 -2.38 -2.00 -9.50
CA LEU A 23 -2.23 -3.09 -10.47
C LEU A 23 -1.03 -2.87 -11.39
N SER A 24 -0.77 -1.64 -11.83
CA SER A 24 0.40 -1.33 -12.65
C SER A 24 1.71 -1.54 -11.88
N GLN A 25 1.74 -1.23 -10.57
CA GLN A 25 2.88 -1.56 -9.72
C GLN A 25 3.10 -3.06 -9.63
N SER A 26 2.05 -3.84 -9.39
CA SER A 26 2.14 -5.30 -9.30
C SER A 26 2.63 -5.90 -10.61
N LEU A 27 2.12 -5.41 -11.75
CA LEU A 27 2.59 -5.82 -13.07
C LEU A 27 4.07 -5.45 -13.28
N MET A 28 4.48 -4.26 -12.87
CA MET A 28 5.88 -3.83 -12.95
C MET A 28 6.80 -4.75 -12.14
N ASN A 29 6.40 -5.13 -10.92
CA ASN A 29 7.17 -6.06 -10.10
C ASN A 29 7.34 -7.43 -10.80
N LEU A 30 6.30 -7.91 -11.49
CA LEU A 30 6.38 -9.15 -12.26
C LEU A 30 7.29 -9.02 -13.48
N VAL A 31 7.25 -7.87 -14.16
CA VAL A 31 8.17 -7.57 -15.28
C VAL A 31 9.61 -7.52 -14.79
N ASP A 32 9.89 -6.86 -13.67
CA ASP A 32 11.23 -6.80 -13.09
C ASP A 32 11.73 -8.21 -12.71
N ALA A 33 10.87 -9.03 -12.10
CA ALA A 33 11.19 -10.43 -11.80
C ALA A 33 11.46 -11.25 -13.08
N ALA A 34 10.67 -11.05 -14.14
CA ALA A 34 10.87 -11.73 -15.42
C ALA A 34 12.16 -11.30 -16.13
N LEU A 35 12.54 -10.01 -16.05
CA LEU A 35 13.79 -9.50 -16.61
C LEU A 35 15.00 -10.07 -15.88
N VAL A 36 14.98 -10.09 -14.55
CA VAL A 36 16.06 -10.67 -13.74
C VAL A 36 16.11 -12.19 -13.89
N GLY A 37 14.96 -12.86 -13.96
CA GLY A 37 14.87 -14.31 -14.14
C GLY A 37 15.44 -14.81 -15.46
N ARG A 38 15.65 -13.95 -16.47
CA ARG A 38 16.38 -14.29 -17.69
C ARG A 38 17.89 -14.45 -17.49
N LEU A 39 18.45 -13.91 -16.40
CA LEU A 39 19.86 -14.05 -16.08
C LEU A 39 20.15 -15.41 -15.43
N GLY A 40 19.25 -15.89 -14.59
CA GLY A 40 19.38 -17.17 -13.87
C GLY A 40 18.53 -17.25 -12.62
N GLU A 41 18.50 -18.43 -12.00
CA GLU A 41 17.74 -18.70 -10.77
C GLU A 41 18.35 -17.99 -9.55
N THR A 42 19.68 -17.97 -9.45
CA THR A 42 20.44 -17.30 -8.39
C THR A 42 20.17 -15.79 -8.38
N GLU A 43 20.15 -15.18 -9.56
CA GLU A 43 19.84 -13.77 -9.78
C GLU A 43 18.43 -13.41 -9.33
N LEU A 44 17.46 -14.26 -9.69
CA LEU A 44 16.07 -14.08 -9.32
C LEU A 44 15.87 -14.22 -7.81
N ALA A 45 16.52 -15.20 -7.19
CA ALA A 45 16.51 -15.37 -5.73
C ALA A 45 17.09 -14.14 -5.02
N ALA A 46 18.22 -13.63 -5.51
CA ALA A 46 18.87 -12.44 -4.95
C ALA A 46 17.97 -11.20 -5.04
N ALA A 47 17.34 -10.96 -6.19
CA ALA A 47 16.40 -9.85 -6.37
C ALA A 47 15.13 -10.01 -5.51
N GLY A 48 14.63 -11.24 -5.34
CA GLY A 48 13.48 -11.54 -4.49
C GLY A 48 13.73 -11.20 -3.02
N ILE A 49 14.87 -11.64 -2.48
CA ILE A 49 15.25 -11.41 -1.08
C ILE A 49 15.54 -9.93 -0.83
N GLY A 50 16.34 -9.30 -1.70
CA GLY A 50 16.59 -7.86 -1.62
C GLY A 50 15.32 -7.02 -1.79
N GLY A 51 14.39 -7.48 -2.63
CA GLY A 51 13.08 -6.86 -2.82
C GLY A 51 12.19 -6.93 -1.59
N TYR A 52 12.14 -8.10 -0.93
CA TYR A 52 11.39 -8.28 0.32
C TYR A 52 11.99 -7.47 1.49
N ALA A 53 13.32 -7.44 1.61
CA ALA A 53 13.99 -6.59 2.58
C ALA A 53 13.68 -5.10 2.34
N MET A 54 13.66 -4.66 1.08
CA MET A 54 13.26 -3.30 0.71
C MET A 54 11.79 -3.03 1.05
N PHE A 55 10.90 -4.01 0.89
CA PHE A 55 9.50 -3.90 1.32
C PHE A 55 9.40 -3.67 2.84
N MET A 56 10.15 -4.43 3.65
CA MET A 56 10.22 -4.21 5.11
C MET A 56 10.72 -2.81 5.48
N VAL A 57 11.79 -2.32 4.85
CA VAL A 57 12.32 -0.98 5.14
C VAL A 57 11.32 0.11 4.73
N THR A 58 10.68 -0.02 3.57
CA THR A 58 9.68 0.95 3.09
C THR A 58 8.38 0.92 3.91
N ALA A 59 8.04 -0.19 4.56
CA ALA A 59 6.91 -0.28 5.48
C ALA A 59 7.02 0.74 6.64
N CYS A 60 8.23 1.03 7.12
CA CYS A 60 8.51 2.05 8.14
C CYS A 60 8.10 3.48 7.71
N LEU A 61 7.97 3.72 6.40
CA LEU A 61 7.65 5.04 5.83
C LEU A 61 6.22 5.10 5.28
N PHE A 62 5.51 3.98 5.24
CA PHE A 62 4.20 3.86 4.60
C PHE A 62 3.14 4.78 5.24
N GLY A 63 3.25 5.04 6.54
CA GLY A 63 2.40 5.94 7.29
C GLY A 63 2.43 7.40 6.84
N LEU A 64 3.51 7.84 6.17
CA LEU A 64 3.58 9.19 5.61
C LEU A 64 2.47 9.42 4.58
N SER A 65 2.19 8.42 3.74
CA SER A 65 1.12 8.51 2.73
C SER A 65 -0.25 8.73 3.36
N SER A 66 -0.61 7.91 4.35
CA SER A 66 -1.91 8.01 5.01
C SER A 66 -2.02 9.27 5.87
N GLY A 67 -0.95 9.66 6.57
CA GLY A 67 -0.91 10.84 7.41
C GLY A 67 -1.10 12.13 6.62
N VAL A 68 -0.43 12.24 5.47
CA VAL A 68 -0.63 13.36 4.54
C VAL A 68 -2.04 13.32 3.94
N GLN A 69 -2.51 12.15 3.47
CA GLN A 69 -3.83 12.03 2.86
C GLN A 69 -4.97 12.46 3.78
N ALA A 70 -4.96 12.01 5.04
CA ALA A 70 -6.01 12.34 6.01
C ALA A 70 -6.09 13.86 6.27
N GLN A 71 -4.94 14.51 6.50
CA GLN A 71 -4.86 15.95 6.73
C GLN A 71 -5.25 16.75 5.48
N VAL A 72 -4.75 16.37 4.31
CA VAL A 72 -5.06 17.06 3.05
C VAL A 72 -6.54 16.92 2.71
N ALA A 73 -7.12 15.73 2.85
CA ALA A 73 -8.54 15.51 2.61
C ALA A 73 -9.41 16.34 3.55
N ARG A 74 -9.04 16.42 4.84
CA ARG A 74 -9.76 17.25 5.81
C ARG A 74 -9.71 18.74 5.47
N ARG A 75 -8.52 19.28 5.21
CA ARG A 75 -8.32 20.68 4.79
C ARG A 75 -9.00 20.98 3.44
N HIS A 76 -9.10 19.98 2.57
CA HIS A 76 -9.87 20.08 1.33
C HIS A 76 -11.37 20.27 1.60
N GLY A 77 -11.92 19.60 2.62
CA GLY A 77 -13.27 19.81 3.10
C GLY A 77 -13.52 21.18 3.74
N GLU A 78 -12.61 21.63 4.62
CA GLU A 78 -12.71 22.92 5.35
C GLU A 78 -12.81 24.13 4.42
N ARG A 79 -12.16 24.05 3.25
CA ARG A 79 -12.25 25.09 2.19
C ARG A 79 -13.68 25.35 1.74
N HIS A 80 -14.55 24.35 1.79
CA HIS A 80 -15.94 24.49 1.35
C HIS A 80 -16.85 25.14 2.39
N GLN A 81 -16.37 25.39 3.61
CA GLN A 81 -17.13 26.04 4.67
C GLN A 81 -16.83 27.52 4.83
N THR A 82 -15.62 27.96 4.48
CA THR A 82 -15.23 29.36 4.65
C THR A 82 -15.82 30.19 3.50
N PRO A 83 -16.67 31.21 3.76
CA PRO A 83 -17.35 31.98 2.71
C PRO A 83 -16.38 32.61 1.70
N VAL A 84 -15.20 33.02 2.17
CA VAL A 84 -14.12 33.57 1.34
C VAL A 84 -13.49 32.49 0.47
N ALA A 85 -13.36 31.26 0.98
CA ALA A 85 -12.75 30.15 0.26
C ALA A 85 -13.70 29.44 -0.71
N SER A 86 -15.01 29.44 -0.42
CA SER A 86 -16.07 29.01 -1.32
C SER A 86 -16.31 30.03 -2.43
N ALA A 87 -16.38 31.33 -2.11
CA ALA A 87 -16.46 32.39 -3.11
C ALA A 87 -15.19 32.43 -3.98
N ALA A 88 -14.01 32.25 -3.40
CA ALA A 88 -12.76 32.12 -4.15
C ALA A 88 -12.72 30.85 -5.02
N ALA A 89 -13.33 29.74 -4.58
CA ALA A 89 -13.47 28.53 -5.40
C ALA A 89 -14.45 28.71 -6.57
N GLU A 90 -15.54 29.46 -6.37
CA GLU A 90 -16.55 29.75 -7.40
C GLU A 90 -16.08 30.81 -8.40
N LEU A 91 -15.35 31.84 -7.92
CA LEU A 91 -14.79 32.93 -8.74
C LEU A 91 -13.42 32.57 -9.34
N GLY A 92 -12.86 31.40 -9.01
CA GLY A 92 -11.51 30.99 -9.42
C GLY A 92 -10.39 31.88 -8.86
N VAL A 93 -10.66 32.66 -7.82
CA VAL A 93 -9.73 33.58 -7.14
C VAL A 93 -8.85 32.79 -6.17
N GLU A 94 -7.57 33.14 -6.11
CA GLU A 94 -6.57 32.42 -5.32
C GLU A 94 -6.49 32.95 -3.88
N LEU A 95 -6.54 32.06 -2.88
CA LEU A 95 -6.14 32.39 -1.52
C LEU A 95 -4.60 32.40 -1.42
N ARG A 96 -4.05 33.45 -0.81
CA ARG A 96 -2.59 33.67 -0.63
C ARG A 96 -1.90 32.59 0.23
N HIS A 97 -2.67 31.74 0.91
CA HIS A 97 -2.25 30.54 1.64
C HIS A 97 -3.24 29.41 1.36
N ASP A 98 -2.79 28.33 0.73
CA ASP A 98 -3.58 27.10 0.64
C ASP A 98 -3.19 26.18 1.81
N PRO A 99 -4.08 25.95 2.78
CA PRO A 99 -3.77 25.10 3.92
C PRO A 99 -3.48 23.65 3.50
N ARG A 100 -3.89 23.20 2.31
CA ARG A 100 -3.62 21.82 1.84
C ARG A 100 -2.14 21.53 1.58
N GLY A 101 -1.31 22.56 1.38
CA GLY A 101 0.12 22.39 1.11
C GLY A 101 0.96 22.09 2.35
N GLU A 102 0.50 22.47 3.55
CA GLU A 102 1.31 22.29 4.77
C GLU A 102 1.51 20.82 5.16
N PRO A 103 0.51 19.92 5.08
CA PRO A 103 0.72 18.51 5.38
C PRO A 103 1.69 17.86 4.39
N LEU A 104 1.70 18.27 3.11
CA LEU A 104 2.67 17.79 2.14
C LEU A 104 4.09 18.24 2.53
N ALA A 105 4.28 19.51 2.85
CA ALA A 105 5.57 20.03 3.29
C ALA A 105 6.05 19.37 4.60
N ALA A 106 5.15 19.14 5.57
CA ALA A 106 5.45 18.40 6.79
C ALA A 106 5.84 16.94 6.49
N GLY A 107 5.09 16.26 5.61
CA GLY A 107 5.41 14.91 5.15
C GLY A 107 6.76 14.83 4.46
N LEU A 108 7.09 15.76 3.56
CA LEU A 108 8.39 15.82 2.87
C LEU A 108 9.54 16.09 3.85
N THR A 109 9.32 16.96 4.85
CA THR A 109 10.31 17.23 5.89
C THR A 109 10.56 15.98 6.74
N LEU A 110 9.49 15.29 7.16
CA LEU A 110 9.59 14.01 7.88
C LEU A 110 10.21 12.90 7.01
N ALA A 111 9.94 12.88 5.71
CA ALA A 111 10.55 11.96 4.76
C ALA A 111 12.08 12.12 4.74
N VAL A 112 12.60 13.35 4.78
CA VAL A 112 14.03 13.61 4.90
C VAL A 112 14.53 13.26 6.30
N MET A 113 13.88 13.75 7.36
CA MET A 113 14.35 13.56 8.74
C MET A 113 14.35 12.10 9.20
N ILE A 114 13.43 11.27 8.70
CA ILE A 114 13.31 9.86 9.09
C ILE A 114 13.91 8.96 8.00
N GLY A 115 13.63 9.25 6.73
CA GLY A 115 14.08 8.43 5.61
C GLY A 115 15.58 8.50 5.39
N LEU A 116 16.24 9.65 5.60
CA LEU A 116 17.68 9.78 5.40
C LEU A 116 18.48 8.98 6.46
N PRO A 117 18.23 9.12 7.78
CA PRO A 117 18.92 8.29 8.78
C PRO A 117 18.64 6.80 8.58
N LEU A 118 17.41 6.42 8.25
CA LEU A 118 17.05 5.04 7.97
C LEU A 118 17.79 4.48 6.75
N MET A 119 17.90 5.27 5.68
CA MET A 119 18.67 4.92 4.49
C MET A 119 20.14 4.66 4.83
N VAL A 120 20.78 5.59 5.54
CA VAL A 120 22.20 5.47 5.93
C VAL A 120 22.41 4.24 6.81
N LEU A 121 21.54 4.00 7.79
CA LEU A 121 21.59 2.84 8.67
C LEU A 121 21.47 1.53 7.89
N CYS A 122 20.49 1.42 6.99
CA CYS A 122 20.28 0.23 6.19
C CYS A 122 21.39 0.00 5.16
N LEU A 123 21.99 1.06 4.60
CA LEU A 123 23.14 0.95 3.69
C LEU A 123 24.36 0.37 4.42
N TRP A 124 24.60 0.85 5.65
CA TRP A 124 25.66 0.34 6.50
C TRP A 124 25.43 -1.12 6.90
N GLN A 125 24.19 -1.48 7.24
CA GLN A 125 23.81 -2.83 7.67
C GLN A 125 23.39 -3.77 6.52
N ALA A 126 23.57 -3.37 5.25
CA ALA A 126 23.07 -4.13 4.10
C ALA A 126 23.60 -5.58 4.06
N GLY A 127 24.91 -5.77 4.31
CA GLY A 127 25.53 -7.10 4.34
C GLY A 127 24.92 -8.02 5.40
N PRO A 128 24.96 -7.62 6.69
CA PRO A 128 24.37 -8.41 7.76
C PRO A 128 22.86 -8.66 7.61
N ILE A 129 22.09 -7.71 7.09
CA ILE A 129 20.65 -7.91 6.84
C ILE A 129 20.44 -9.03 5.83
N MET A 130 21.19 -9.04 4.72
CA MET A 130 21.05 -10.07 3.69
C MET A 130 21.55 -11.44 4.19
N ALA A 131 22.67 -11.47 4.91
CA ALA A 131 23.21 -12.71 5.47
C ALA A 131 22.30 -13.34 6.54
N TRP A 132 21.41 -12.55 7.17
CA TRP A 132 20.39 -13.09 8.07
C TRP A 132 19.18 -13.69 7.33
N LEU A 133 18.94 -13.26 6.09
CA LEU A 133 17.82 -13.73 5.27
C LEU A 133 18.18 -14.93 4.40
N ASN A 134 19.46 -15.14 4.09
CA ASN A 134 19.92 -16.24 3.23
C ASN A 134 21.33 -16.69 3.63
N ASP A 135 21.55 -18.01 3.66
CA ASP A 135 22.83 -18.62 4.01
C ASP A 135 23.77 -18.80 2.80
N ASP A 136 23.25 -18.77 1.55
CA ASP A 136 24.03 -18.92 0.33
C ASP A 136 24.89 -17.66 0.08
N PRO A 137 26.23 -17.76 0.07
CA PRO A 137 27.12 -16.61 -0.10
C PRO A 137 26.94 -15.90 -1.45
N LEU A 138 26.64 -16.65 -2.53
CA LEU A 138 26.51 -16.09 -3.87
C LEU A 138 25.22 -15.27 -3.97
N VAL A 139 24.09 -15.85 -3.58
CA VAL A 139 22.79 -15.15 -3.53
C VAL A 139 22.89 -13.92 -2.61
N THR A 140 23.54 -14.07 -1.46
CA THR A 140 23.72 -12.99 -0.50
C THR A 140 24.52 -11.83 -1.08
N SER A 141 25.65 -12.08 -1.75
CA SER A 141 26.44 -11.00 -2.37
C SER A 141 25.65 -10.20 -3.41
N MET A 142 24.88 -10.90 -4.25
CA MET A 142 24.07 -10.27 -5.31
C MET A 142 22.87 -9.51 -4.72
N ALA A 143 22.27 -10.06 -3.66
CA ALA A 143 21.18 -9.41 -2.94
C ALA A 143 21.66 -8.13 -2.24
N VAL A 144 22.86 -8.11 -1.68
CA VAL A 144 23.47 -6.91 -1.07
C VAL A 144 23.62 -5.79 -2.09
N ASP A 145 24.14 -6.10 -3.28
CA ASP A 145 24.34 -5.08 -4.32
C ASP A 145 23.01 -4.54 -4.85
N TYR A 146 22.05 -5.42 -5.14
CA TYR A 146 20.69 -5.02 -5.50
C TYR A 146 20.05 -4.14 -4.40
N PHE A 147 20.15 -4.56 -3.15
CA PHE A 147 19.54 -3.88 -2.01
C PHE A 147 20.16 -2.50 -1.78
N ARG A 148 21.48 -2.35 -1.91
CA ARG A 148 22.16 -1.05 -1.81
C ARG A 148 21.67 -0.06 -2.86
N TRP A 149 21.54 -0.49 -4.11
CA TRP A 149 20.98 0.37 -5.16
C TRP A 149 19.55 0.80 -4.84
N ARG A 150 18.70 -0.12 -4.38
CA ARG A 150 17.32 0.17 -3.97
C ARG A 150 17.25 1.11 -2.77
N LEU A 151 18.15 0.97 -1.81
CA LEU A 151 18.20 1.82 -0.61
C LEU A 151 18.51 3.29 -0.94
N ILE A 152 19.31 3.57 -1.97
CA ILE A 152 19.54 4.95 -2.43
C ILE A 152 18.22 5.63 -2.83
N ALA A 153 17.24 4.86 -3.33
CA ALA A 153 15.91 5.36 -3.65
C ALA A 153 14.93 5.37 -2.47
N LEU A 154 15.35 5.03 -1.25
CA LEU A 154 14.47 5.05 -0.07
C LEU A 154 13.90 6.45 0.20
N LEU A 155 14.73 7.48 0.07
CA LEU A 155 14.30 8.87 0.23
C LEU A 155 13.27 9.27 -0.85
N PRO A 156 13.50 9.02 -2.15
CA PRO A 156 12.46 9.14 -3.17
C PRO A 156 11.16 8.41 -2.85
N VAL A 157 11.22 7.15 -2.38
CA VAL A 157 10.00 6.41 -1.99
C VAL A 157 9.21 7.15 -0.91
N ALA A 158 9.90 7.65 0.12
CA ALA A 158 9.27 8.42 1.20
C ALA A 158 8.56 9.68 0.66
N MET A 159 9.21 10.41 -0.26
CA MET A 159 8.62 11.59 -0.91
C MET A 159 7.41 11.22 -1.78
N ILE A 160 7.49 10.11 -2.52
CA ILE A 160 6.39 9.61 -3.36
C ILE A 160 5.18 9.25 -2.51
N PHE A 161 5.36 8.65 -1.34
CA PHE A 161 4.27 8.43 -0.40
C PHE A 161 3.60 9.74 0.03
N CYS A 162 4.36 10.81 0.25
CA CYS A 162 3.80 12.12 0.58
C CYS A 162 3.00 12.70 -0.61
N TYR A 163 3.54 12.64 -1.82
CA TYR A 163 2.82 13.09 -3.03
C TYR A 163 1.56 12.27 -3.28
N ARG A 164 1.62 10.94 -3.15
CA ARG A 164 0.45 10.05 -3.23
C ARG A 164 -0.63 10.49 -2.26
N GLY A 165 -0.25 10.74 -1.00
CA GLY A 165 -1.17 11.22 0.02
C GLY A 165 -1.81 12.56 -0.35
N TYR A 166 -1.03 13.51 -0.85
CA TYR A 166 -1.53 14.81 -1.28
C TYR A 166 -2.52 14.71 -2.44
N TRP A 167 -2.13 14.08 -3.56
CA TRP A 167 -2.96 13.98 -4.76
C TRP A 167 -4.24 13.17 -4.53
N ASN A 168 -4.17 12.10 -3.75
CA ASN A 168 -5.36 11.36 -3.34
C ASN A 168 -6.25 12.19 -2.40
N GLY A 169 -5.65 12.95 -1.48
CA GLY A 169 -6.38 13.82 -0.54
C GLY A 169 -7.17 14.92 -1.23
N ILE A 170 -6.61 15.53 -2.29
CA ILE A 170 -7.33 16.51 -3.14
C ILE A 170 -8.17 15.87 -4.25
N GLN A 171 -8.34 14.54 -4.23
CA GLN A 171 -9.18 13.78 -5.15
C GLN A 171 -8.75 13.84 -6.63
N GLN A 172 -7.45 13.97 -6.88
CA GLN A 172 -6.85 13.99 -8.23
C GLN A 172 -6.08 12.70 -8.54
N THR A 173 -6.73 11.57 -8.29
CA THR A 173 -6.14 10.23 -8.40
C THR A 173 -5.70 9.89 -9.82
N GLY A 174 -6.34 10.47 -10.84
CA GLY A 174 -5.96 10.29 -12.25
C GLY A 174 -4.61 10.89 -12.63
N LEU A 175 -4.20 11.99 -12.01
CA LEU A 175 -2.88 12.58 -12.27
C LEU A 175 -1.77 11.73 -11.63
N TYR A 176 -2.02 11.23 -10.41
CA TYR A 176 -1.13 10.29 -9.75
C TYR A 176 -0.88 9.04 -10.61
N LEU A 177 -1.94 8.44 -11.17
CA LEU A 177 -1.82 7.29 -12.08
C LEU A 177 -0.93 7.59 -13.29
N ARG A 178 -1.15 8.72 -13.98
CA ARG A 178 -0.39 9.07 -15.19
C ARG A 178 1.11 9.16 -14.92
N ILE A 179 1.49 9.78 -13.81
CA ILE A 179 2.91 9.92 -13.42
C ILE A 179 3.49 8.56 -13.06
N MET A 180 2.73 7.74 -12.33
CA MET A 180 3.12 6.38 -11.99
C MET A 180 3.37 5.51 -13.23
N LEU A 181 2.54 5.62 -14.27
CA LEU A 181 2.75 4.92 -15.55
C LEU A 181 4.02 5.39 -16.27
N VAL A 182 4.30 6.71 -16.25
CA VAL A 182 5.57 7.24 -16.79
C VAL A 182 6.77 6.69 -16.01
N MET A 183 6.67 6.59 -14.68
CA MET A 183 7.73 5.98 -13.88
C MET A 183 7.94 4.50 -14.22
N HIS A 184 6.86 3.72 -14.42
CA HIS A 184 7.00 2.33 -14.85
C HIS A 184 7.69 2.20 -16.21
N LEU A 185 7.38 3.09 -17.15
CA LEU A 185 8.07 3.13 -18.44
C LEU A 185 9.56 3.44 -18.26
N VAL A 186 9.89 4.45 -17.43
CA VAL A 186 11.29 4.77 -17.12
C VAL A 186 12.00 3.59 -16.44
N ASN A 187 11.34 2.92 -15.50
CA ASN A 187 11.88 1.73 -14.84
C ASN A 187 12.16 0.63 -15.87
N LEU A 188 11.20 0.32 -16.74
CA LEU A 188 11.34 -0.73 -17.74
C LEU A 188 12.53 -0.47 -18.67
N LEU A 189 12.63 0.75 -19.21
CA LEU A 189 13.70 1.14 -20.12
C LEU A 189 15.06 1.15 -19.41
N ALA A 190 15.13 1.74 -18.21
CA ALA A 190 16.38 1.80 -17.45
C ALA A 190 16.85 0.41 -17.02
N SER A 191 15.94 -0.45 -16.54
CA SER A 191 16.24 -1.82 -16.12
C SER A 191 16.70 -2.67 -17.30
N ILE A 192 16.02 -2.64 -18.46
CA ILE A 192 16.49 -3.36 -19.66
C ILE A 192 17.90 -2.91 -20.07
N GLY A 193 18.14 -1.59 -20.09
CA GLY A 193 19.44 -1.03 -20.44
C GLY A 193 20.56 -1.46 -19.50
N LEU A 194 20.33 -1.39 -18.19
CA LEU A 194 21.35 -1.68 -17.17
C LEU A 194 21.51 -3.17 -16.85
N ILE A 195 20.47 -3.98 -17.01
CA ILE A 195 20.56 -5.43 -16.80
C ILE A 195 21.42 -6.05 -17.91
N PHE A 196 21.11 -5.76 -19.18
CA PHE A 196 21.73 -6.41 -20.34
C PHE A 196 22.88 -5.61 -20.97
N GLY A 197 23.10 -4.36 -20.55
CA GLY A 197 24.14 -3.49 -21.12
C GLY A 197 23.81 -2.94 -22.51
N TYR A 198 22.52 -2.67 -22.78
CA TYR A 198 22.10 -2.08 -24.07
C TYR A 198 22.34 -0.58 -24.13
N TRP A 199 22.35 -0.02 -25.35
CA TRP A 199 22.55 1.42 -25.62
C TRP A 199 23.86 2.00 -25.08
N GLY A 200 24.91 1.18 -24.97
CA GLY A 200 26.23 1.60 -24.45
C GLY A 200 26.29 1.70 -22.92
N LEU A 201 25.26 1.22 -22.22
CA LEU A 201 25.25 1.13 -20.75
C LEU A 201 26.04 -0.10 -20.27
N PRO A 202 26.57 -0.08 -19.03
CA PRO A 202 27.22 -1.24 -18.45
C PRO A 202 26.22 -2.38 -18.20
N ALA A 203 26.63 -3.63 -18.44
CA ALA A 203 25.86 -4.82 -18.07
C ALA A 203 26.05 -5.11 -16.57
N MET A 204 25.13 -4.60 -15.75
CA MET A 204 25.19 -4.69 -14.29
C MET A 204 24.39 -5.86 -13.70
N GLY A 205 23.70 -6.65 -14.53
CA GLY A 205 22.90 -7.80 -14.08
C GLY A 205 21.82 -7.39 -13.07
N VAL A 206 21.72 -8.12 -11.95
CA VAL A 206 20.74 -7.88 -10.86
C VAL A 206 20.87 -6.46 -10.29
N SER A 207 22.09 -5.97 -10.11
CA SER A 207 22.34 -4.60 -9.64
C SER A 207 21.77 -3.55 -10.59
N GLY A 208 21.75 -3.85 -11.89
CA GLY A 208 21.12 -3.02 -12.92
C GLY A 208 19.60 -2.89 -12.74
N ALA A 209 18.92 -3.97 -12.33
CA ALA A 209 17.50 -3.92 -11.99
C ALA A 209 17.22 -3.02 -10.77
N GLY A 210 18.07 -3.13 -9.74
CA GLY A 210 17.99 -2.28 -8.55
C GLY A 210 18.18 -0.79 -8.86
N LEU A 211 19.16 -0.47 -9.71
CA LEU A 211 19.43 0.89 -10.16
C LEU A 211 18.34 1.44 -11.10
N GLY A 212 17.86 0.64 -12.06
CA GLY A 212 16.78 1.04 -12.98
C GLY A 212 15.49 1.40 -12.24
N SER A 213 15.11 0.56 -11.28
CA SER A 213 14.00 0.84 -10.36
C SER A 213 14.21 2.14 -9.59
N SER A 214 15.44 2.37 -9.10
CA SER A 214 15.79 3.56 -8.32
C SER A 214 15.71 4.84 -9.15
N LEU A 215 16.25 4.83 -10.37
CA LEU A 215 16.18 5.96 -11.31
C LEU A 215 14.73 6.36 -11.62
N SER A 216 13.84 5.36 -11.78
CA SER A 216 12.42 5.64 -12.01
C SER A 216 11.75 6.41 -10.86
N LEU A 217 12.17 6.14 -9.62
CA LEU A 217 11.66 6.80 -8.42
C LEU A 217 12.17 8.24 -8.34
N PHE A 218 13.43 8.49 -8.66
CA PHE A 218 13.97 9.85 -8.79
C PHE A 218 13.25 10.65 -9.88
N ALA A 219 13.02 10.05 -11.05
CA ALA A 219 12.25 10.68 -12.12
C ALA A 219 10.82 11.01 -11.67
N GLY A 220 10.17 10.09 -10.96
CA GLY A 220 8.85 10.30 -10.37
C GLY A 220 8.81 11.50 -9.42
N VAL A 221 9.74 11.58 -8.47
CA VAL A 221 9.86 12.71 -7.55
C VAL A 221 10.09 14.02 -8.31
N ALA A 222 10.95 14.02 -9.32
CA ALA A 222 11.21 15.21 -10.13
C ALA A 222 9.95 15.70 -10.87
N ILE A 223 9.19 14.78 -11.48
CA ILE A 223 7.92 15.09 -12.16
C ILE A 223 6.88 15.62 -11.16
N TRP A 224 6.73 14.97 -10.00
CA TRP A 224 5.79 15.42 -8.97
C TRP A 224 6.17 16.77 -8.37
N ALA A 225 7.46 17.00 -8.10
CA ALA A 225 7.95 18.29 -7.64
C ALA A 225 7.69 19.37 -8.70
N TRP A 226 8.02 19.12 -9.96
CA TRP A 226 7.78 20.05 -11.06
C TRP A 226 6.29 20.41 -11.18
N LEU A 227 5.38 19.42 -11.15
CA LEU A 227 3.94 19.66 -11.21
C LEU A 227 3.39 20.39 -9.98
N SER A 228 3.99 20.17 -8.81
CA SER A 228 3.62 20.85 -7.57
C SER A 228 4.08 22.30 -7.55
N HIS A 229 5.16 22.64 -8.25
CA HIS A 229 5.72 23.99 -8.33
C HIS A 229 5.30 24.78 -9.58
N THR A 230 4.73 24.14 -10.60
CA THR A 230 4.30 24.82 -11.85
C THR A 230 2.92 25.45 -11.72
N PRO A 231 2.77 26.78 -11.81
CA PRO A 231 1.48 27.46 -11.77
C PRO A 231 0.61 27.09 -12.98
N GLY A 232 -0.65 26.70 -12.76
CA GLY A 232 -1.66 26.62 -13.83
C GLY A 232 -2.24 25.22 -14.12
N HIS A 233 -1.67 24.15 -13.58
CA HIS A 233 -2.29 22.83 -13.67
C HIS A 233 -3.50 22.74 -12.72
N ARG A 234 -4.62 22.19 -13.22
CA ARG A 234 -5.90 22.04 -12.49
C ARG A 234 -5.70 21.19 -11.24
N GLY A 235 -5.27 21.79 -10.13
CA GLY A 235 -4.93 21.13 -8.85
C GLY A 235 -3.76 21.76 -8.10
N THR A 236 -2.85 22.43 -8.82
CA THR A 236 -1.59 23.01 -8.30
C THR A 236 -1.37 24.47 -8.69
N ARG A 237 -2.43 25.24 -8.95
CA ARG A 237 -2.33 26.73 -8.89
C ARG A 237 -1.89 27.26 -7.52
N HIS A 238 -1.72 26.38 -6.55
CA HIS A 238 -1.40 26.69 -5.17
C HIS A 238 0.10 26.48 -4.96
N ARG A 239 0.81 27.58 -4.75
CA ARG A 239 2.23 27.56 -4.34
C ARG A 239 2.35 26.67 -3.09
N PRO A 240 3.13 25.57 -3.13
CA PRO A 240 3.63 24.95 -1.91
C PRO A 240 4.29 26.06 -1.09
N CYS A 241 4.00 26.14 0.20
CA CYS A 241 4.56 27.19 1.04
C CYS A 241 6.08 27.27 0.83
N HIS A 242 6.58 28.48 0.55
CA HIS A 242 7.93 28.77 0.03
C HIS A 242 9.09 28.35 0.95
N SER A 243 8.82 27.71 2.08
CA SER A 243 9.85 27.20 2.96
C SER A 243 9.36 26.01 3.78
N PRO A 244 9.96 24.81 3.64
CA PRO A 244 9.74 23.72 4.60
C PRO A 244 10.17 24.11 6.02
N TRP A 245 10.97 25.16 6.18
CA TRP A 245 11.49 25.65 7.47
C TRP A 245 10.56 26.59 8.23
N ARG A 246 9.43 27.00 7.64
CA ARG A 246 8.39 27.81 8.31
C ARG A 246 7.16 26.98 8.69
N LEU A 247 7.29 25.65 8.71
CA LEU A 247 6.23 24.76 9.18
C LEU A 247 5.94 25.03 10.67
N GLY A 248 4.67 25.26 11.01
CA GLY A 248 4.25 25.23 12.40
C GLY A 248 4.54 23.84 12.98
N GLY A 249 5.24 23.77 14.11
CA GLY A 249 5.60 22.50 14.76
C GLY A 249 4.37 21.61 15.05
N SER A 250 3.18 22.20 15.12
CA SER A 250 1.90 21.49 15.26
C SER A 250 1.59 20.55 14.09
N THR A 251 1.70 21.00 12.82
CA THR A 251 1.39 20.18 11.64
C THR A 251 2.34 19.00 11.52
N MET A 252 3.62 19.21 11.84
CA MET A 252 4.64 18.15 11.83
C MET A 252 4.38 17.11 12.92
N ALA A 253 4.06 17.56 14.15
CA ALA A 253 3.70 16.67 15.26
C ALA A 253 2.45 15.83 14.93
N THR A 254 1.43 16.44 14.32
CA THR A 254 0.24 15.70 13.90
C THR A 254 0.54 14.70 12.79
N THR A 255 1.32 15.10 11.78
CA THR A 255 1.73 14.20 10.70
C THR A 255 2.47 12.99 11.25
N LEU A 256 3.41 13.20 12.18
CA LEU A 256 4.15 12.12 12.83
C LEU A 256 3.21 11.22 13.67
N LYS A 257 2.32 11.82 14.48
CA LYS A 257 1.34 11.09 15.31
C LYS A 257 0.42 10.19 14.48
N LEU A 258 0.11 10.58 13.24
CA LEU A 258 -0.67 9.79 12.29
C LEU A 258 0.19 8.77 11.54
N ALA A 259 1.40 9.14 11.13
CA ALA A 259 2.27 8.26 10.36
C ALA A 259 2.78 7.06 11.19
N THR A 260 3.23 7.30 12.43
CA THR A 260 3.88 6.27 13.25
C THR A 260 3.03 5.00 13.43
N PRO A 261 1.74 5.07 13.83
CA PRO A 261 0.95 3.86 14.02
C PRO A 261 0.74 3.05 12.74
N HIS A 262 0.53 3.73 11.60
CA HIS A 262 0.30 3.04 10.34
C HIS A 262 1.60 2.43 9.79
N SER A 263 2.74 3.12 9.88
CA SER A 263 4.04 2.53 9.53
C SER A 263 4.36 1.31 10.39
N PHE A 264 4.12 1.40 11.70
CA PHE A 264 4.33 0.28 12.62
C PHE A 264 3.41 -0.90 12.28
N GLN A 265 2.13 -0.64 12.02
CA GLN A 265 1.19 -1.66 11.54
C GLN A 265 1.71 -2.36 10.27
N GLN A 266 2.20 -1.61 9.27
CA GLN A 266 2.67 -2.19 8.01
C GLN A 266 3.94 -3.03 8.17
N LEU A 267 4.87 -2.61 9.04
CA LEU A 267 6.08 -3.38 9.34
C LEU A 267 5.73 -4.74 9.95
N TRP A 268 4.85 -4.74 10.95
CA TRP A 268 4.41 -5.97 11.61
C TRP A 268 3.47 -6.82 10.76
N PHE A 269 2.73 -6.20 9.83
CA PHE A 269 1.97 -6.91 8.81
C PHE A 269 2.91 -7.71 7.90
N ALA A 270 3.98 -7.08 7.40
CA ALA A 270 5.00 -7.74 6.60
C ALA A 270 5.69 -8.88 7.37
N ALA A 271 6.13 -8.61 8.61
CA ALA A 271 6.78 -9.60 9.47
C ALA A 271 5.87 -10.81 9.76
N GLY A 272 4.57 -10.60 9.93
CA GLY A 272 3.68 -11.73 10.21
C GLY A 272 3.44 -12.63 8.99
N TYR A 273 3.66 -12.17 7.75
CA TYR A 273 3.73 -13.09 6.60
C TYR A 273 4.97 -13.97 6.65
N ALA A 274 6.12 -13.44 7.06
CA ALA A 274 7.32 -14.26 7.26
C ALA A 274 7.06 -15.35 8.33
N VAL A 275 6.41 -14.99 9.45
CA VAL A 275 6.00 -15.96 10.46
C VAL A 275 4.99 -16.97 9.92
N LEU A 276 4.02 -16.55 9.11
CA LEU A 276 3.08 -17.47 8.47
C LEU A 276 3.79 -18.49 7.58
N PHE A 277 4.77 -18.07 6.77
CA PHE A 277 5.56 -18.99 5.95
C PHE A 277 6.46 -19.90 6.80
N TRP A 278 6.98 -19.41 7.92
CA TRP A 278 7.71 -20.23 8.88
C TRP A 278 6.80 -21.29 9.54
N ILE A 279 5.53 -20.97 9.83
CA ILE A 279 4.53 -21.95 10.31
C ILE A 279 4.24 -22.98 9.22
N LEU A 280 4.03 -22.55 7.97
CA LEU A 280 3.79 -23.47 6.84
C LEU A 280 4.98 -24.42 6.63
N GLY A 281 6.20 -23.93 6.78
CA GLY A 281 7.42 -24.74 6.66
C GLY A 281 7.57 -25.81 7.75
N GLN A 282 6.92 -25.65 8.90
CA GLN A 282 6.85 -26.69 9.93
C GLN A 282 5.83 -27.78 9.62
N VAL A 283 4.83 -27.51 8.76
CA VAL A 283 3.86 -28.51 8.34
C VAL A 283 4.52 -29.43 7.31
N ASP A 284 4.82 -28.91 6.12
CA ASP A 284 5.51 -29.62 5.05
C ASP A 284 5.84 -28.67 3.88
N THR A 285 6.66 -29.15 2.93
CA THR A 285 7.09 -28.36 1.76
C THR A 285 5.98 -28.10 0.73
N ALA A 286 5.01 -29.02 0.59
CA ALA A 286 3.86 -28.84 -0.30
C ALA A 286 2.92 -27.72 0.21
N SER A 287 2.71 -27.64 1.53
CA SER A 287 1.96 -26.59 2.22
C SER A 287 2.60 -25.22 2.02
N VAL A 288 3.94 -25.12 2.03
CA VAL A 288 4.65 -23.87 1.68
C VAL A 288 4.39 -23.49 0.23
N ALA A 289 4.51 -24.42 -0.71
CA ALA A 289 4.33 -24.15 -2.14
C ALA A 289 2.90 -23.67 -2.45
N VAL A 290 1.89 -24.42 -1.98
CA VAL A 290 0.47 -24.07 -2.16
C VAL A 290 0.14 -22.78 -1.40
N GLY A 291 0.59 -22.65 -0.16
CA GLY A 291 0.39 -21.44 0.65
C GLY A 291 0.98 -20.19 0.00
N HIS A 292 2.13 -20.31 -0.65
CA HIS A 292 2.75 -19.21 -1.40
C HIS A 292 1.89 -18.75 -2.58
N VAL A 293 1.33 -19.69 -3.35
CA VAL A 293 0.38 -19.36 -4.44
C VAL A 293 -0.85 -18.64 -3.87
N LEU A 294 -1.48 -19.19 -2.83
CA LEU A 294 -2.70 -18.64 -2.23
C LEU A 294 -2.49 -17.25 -1.63
N VAL A 295 -1.36 -17.01 -0.95
CA VAL A 295 -1.01 -15.71 -0.38
C VAL A 295 -0.82 -14.68 -1.49
N ASN A 296 -0.08 -15.00 -2.55
CA ASN A 296 0.12 -14.08 -3.68
C ASN A 296 -1.19 -13.76 -4.41
N LEU A 297 -2.04 -14.77 -4.60
CA LEU A 297 -3.38 -14.60 -5.14
C LEU A 297 -4.22 -13.63 -4.28
N SER A 298 -4.15 -13.81 -2.95
CA SER A 298 -4.85 -12.96 -1.98
C SER A 298 -4.35 -11.52 -2.04
N LEU A 299 -3.02 -11.32 -2.04
CA LEU A 299 -2.40 -9.99 -2.11
C LEU A 299 -2.78 -9.24 -3.39
N LEU A 300 -2.93 -9.96 -4.51
CA LEU A 300 -3.42 -9.38 -5.77
C LEU A 300 -4.90 -8.99 -5.68
N LEU A 301 -5.74 -9.87 -5.12
CA LEU A 301 -7.19 -9.67 -5.05
C LEU A 301 -7.65 -8.65 -4.02
N ILE A 302 -6.86 -8.35 -2.99
CA ILE A 302 -7.21 -7.27 -2.05
C ILE A 302 -6.97 -5.87 -2.63
N LEU A 303 -6.16 -5.72 -3.68
CA LEU A 303 -5.79 -4.40 -4.23
C LEU A 303 -7.01 -3.55 -4.63
N PRO A 304 -8.05 -4.09 -5.29
CA PRO A 304 -9.26 -3.34 -5.59
C PRO A 304 -10.00 -2.85 -4.34
N GLY A 305 -10.09 -3.68 -3.30
CA GLY A 305 -10.68 -3.29 -2.01
C GLY A 305 -9.90 -2.19 -1.31
N VAL A 306 -8.57 -2.28 -1.31
CA VAL A 306 -7.69 -1.23 -0.79
C VAL A 306 -7.81 0.07 -1.61
N GLY A 307 -7.91 -0.02 -2.94
CA GLY A 307 -8.10 1.12 -3.83
C GLY A 307 -9.42 1.87 -3.58
N LEU A 308 -10.51 1.12 -3.41
CA LEU A 308 -11.80 1.66 -2.98
C LEU A 308 -11.69 2.31 -1.60
N GLY A 309 -11.04 1.64 -0.64
CA GLY A 309 -10.78 2.17 0.70
C GLY A 309 -9.98 3.48 0.68
N MET A 310 -8.94 3.60 -0.15
CA MET A 310 -8.19 4.86 -0.32
C MET A 310 -9.04 5.99 -0.90
N ALA A 311 -9.99 5.70 -1.79
CA ALA A 311 -10.95 6.71 -2.24
C ALA A 311 -11.91 7.11 -1.10
N ALA A 312 -12.39 6.14 -0.32
CA ALA A 312 -13.22 6.37 0.85
C ALA A 312 -12.52 7.22 1.91
N MET A 313 -11.22 6.99 2.14
CA MET A 313 -10.38 7.77 3.04
C MET A 313 -10.44 9.27 2.71
N SER A 314 -10.33 9.63 1.42
CA SER A 314 -10.42 11.03 0.99
C SER A 314 -11.83 11.60 1.12
N LEU A 315 -12.88 10.84 0.76
CA LEU A 315 -14.28 11.28 0.87
C LEU A 315 -14.72 11.48 2.32
N VAL A 316 -14.29 10.58 3.22
CA VAL A 316 -14.54 10.67 4.66
C VAL A 316 -13.79 11.84 5.27
N GLY A 317 -12.49 11.98 4.95
CA GLY A 317 -11.69 13.12 5.40
C GLY A 317 -12.29 14.46 4.99
N GLU A 318 -12.68 14.58 3.71
CA GLU A 318 -13.35 15.78 3.19
C GLU A 318 -14.70 16.04 3.87
N ALA A 319 -15.54 15.02 4.06
CA ALA A 319 -16.83 15.18 4.71
C ALA A 319 -16.70 15.62 6.19
N LEU A 320 -15.67 15.13 6.89
CA LEU A 320 -15.35 15.58 8.25
C LEU A 320 -14.83 17.02 8.28
N GLY A 321 -14.01 17.42 7.29
CA GLY A 321 -13.59 18.81 7.13
C GLY A 321 -14.71 19.78 6.79
N ARG A 322 -15.80 19.27 6.18
CA ARG A 322 -17.06 20.02 5.96
C ARG A 322 -18.01 19.98 7.17
N GLU A 323 -17.54 19.53 8.33
CA GLU A 323 -18.33 19.33 9.56
C GLU A 323 -19.62 18.53 9.31
N SER A 324 -19.55 17.53 8.43
CA SER A 324 -20.68 16.68 8.05
C SER A 324 -20.43 15.21 8.42
N PRO A 325 -20.37 14.87 9.72
CA PRO A 325 -20.01 13.53 10.20
C PRO A 325 -20.99 12.44 9.74
N GLU A 326 -22.26 12.77 9.51
CA GLU A 326 -23.26 11.86 8.94
C GLU A 326 -22.92 11.48 7.50
N ARG A 327 -22.46 12.46 6.71
CA ARG A 327 -21.99 12.21 5.33
C ARG A 327 -20.74 11.34 5.35
N ALA A 328 -19.81 11.62 6.26
CA ALA A 328 -18.62 10.80 6.44
C ALA A 328 -18.97 9.35 6.76
N HIS A 329 -19.88 9.11 7.72
CA HIS A 329 -20.30 7.76 8.09
C HIS A 329 -20.97 7.01 6.93
N ARG A 330 -21.82 7.70 6.15
CA ARG A 330 -22.46 7.12 4.97
C ARG A 330 -21.46 6.77 3.88
N TRP A 331 -20.47 7.61 3.60
CA TRP A 331 -19.44 7.30 2.60
C TRP A 331 -18.73 5.98 2.89
N GLY A 332 -18.43 5.69 4.16
CA GLY A 332 -17.85 4.40 4.54
C GLY A 332 -18.69 3.21 4.08
N TRP A 333 -19.98 3.21 4.42
CA TRP A 333 -20.89 2.12 4.03
C TRP A 333 -21.14 2.03 2.53
N GLU A 334 -21.29 3.15 1.83
CA GLU A 334 -21.46 3.15 0.36
C GLU A 334 -20.28 2.49 -0.36
N VAL A 335 -19.06 2.77 0.11
CA VAL A 335 -17.87 2.15 -0.46
C VAL A 335 -17.77 0.67 -0.09
N VAL A 336 -18.16 0.27 1.13
CA VAL A 336 -18.23 -1.15 1.52
C VAL A 336 -19.19 -1.94 0.63
N HIS A 337 -20.39 -1.42 0.35
CA HIS A 337 -21.33 -2.10 -0.54
C HIS A 337 -20.75 -2.31 -1.94
N MET A 338 -20.09 -1.29 -2.50
CA MET A 338 -19.42 -1.45 -3.79
C MET A 338 -18.23 -2.40 -3.73
N ALA A 339 -17.46 -2.39 -2.63
CA ALA A 339 -16.36 -3.31 -2.43
C ALA A 339 -16.83 -4.77 -2.33
N TRP A 340 -17.95 -5.04 -1.64
CA TRP A 340 -18.55 -6.37 -1.60
C TRP A 340 -18.92 -6.88 -3.00
N LEU A 341 -19.61 -6.06 -3.80
CA LEU A 341 -19.98 -6.47 -5.16
C LEU A 341 -18.74 -6.74 -6.03
N LEU A 342 -17.76 -5.83 -5.99
CA LEU A 342 -16.55 -5.96 -6.79
C LEU A 342 -15.72 -7.18 -6.37
N LEU A 343 -15.48 -7.36 -5.08
CA LEU A 343 -14.68 -8.47 -4.57
C LEU A 343 -15.39 -9.81 -4.71
N ALA A 344 -16.71 -9.87 -4.58
CA ALA A 344 -17.49 -11.08 -4.86
C ALA A 344 -17.41 -11.49 -6.34
N ALA A 345 -17.47 -10.51 -7.25
CA ALA A 345 -17.28 -10.78 -8.67
C ALA A 345 -15.86 -11.32 -8.97
N LEU A 346 -14.83 -10.73 -8.35
CA LEU A 346 -13.44 -11.14 -8.53
C LEU A 346 -13.11 -12.48 -7.87
N SER A 347 -13.78 -12.85 -6.78
CA SER A 347 -13.58 -14.12 -6.08
C SER A 347 -14.33 -15.29 -6.74
N LEU A 348 -15.30 -15.01 -7.62
CA LEU A 348 -16.17 -16.03 -8.23
C LEU A 348 -15.38 -17.14 -8.96
N PRO A 349 -14.35 -16.85 -9.79
CA PRO A 349 -13.59 -17.90 -10.46
C PRO A 349 -12.88 -18.84 -9.50
N MET A 350 -12.43 -18.35 -8.34
CA MET A 350 -11.75 -19.14 -7.32
C MET A 350 -12.72 -20.05 -6.55
N ALA A 351 -13.96 -19.61 -6.38
CA ALA A 351 -14.99 -20.42 -5.74
C ALA A 351 -15.51 -21.52 -6.68
N LEU A 352 -15.75 -21.19 -7.95
CA LEU A 352 -16.39 -22.09 -8.91
C LEU A 352 -15.41 -23.00 -9.67
N MET A 353 -14.20 -22.51 -9.96
CA MET A 353 -13.21 -23.18 -10.81
C MET A 353 -11.82 -23.20 -10.15
N PRO A 354 -11.67 -23.68 -8.90
CA PRO A 354 -10.41 -23.61 -8.16
C PRO A 354 -9.27 -24.35 -8.86
N GLU A 355 -9.52 -25.52 -9.43
CA GLU A 355 -8.52 -26.33 -10.13
C GLU A 355 -7.94 -25.60 -11.35
N ALA A 356 -8.80 -24.92 -12.13
CA ALA A 356 -8.36 -24.15 -13.29
C ALA A 356 -7.49 -22.95 -12.88
N VAL A 357 -7.83 -22.29 -11.77
CA VAL A 357 -7.04 -21.17 -11.25
C VAL A 357 -5.71 -21.66 -10.67
N LEU A 358 -5.71 -22.74 -9.89
CA LEU A 358 -4.49 -23.33 -9.32
C LEU A 358 -3.58 -23.91 -10.42
N GLY A 359 -4.15 -24.49 -11.46
CA GLY A 359 -3.43 -25.05 -12.61
C GLY A 359 -2.63 -24.02 -13.42
N LEU A 360 -2.87 -22.72 -13.22
CA LEU A 360 -2.04 -21.66 -13.80
C LEU A 360 -0.68 -21.53 -13.10
N PHE A 361 -0.56 -22.01 -11.86
CA PHE A 361 0.63 -21.84 -11.01
C PHE A 361 1.27 -23.17 -10.63
N LEU A 362 0.45 -24.19 -10.42
CA LEU A 362 0.85 -25.52 -9.99
C LEU A 362 0.65 -26.51 -11.14
N HIS A 363 1.67 -27.30 -11.42
CA HIS A 363 1.63 -28.32 -12.48
C HIS A 363 1.49 -29.75 -11.92
N ASN A 364 1.77 -29.95 -10.62
CA ASN A 364 1.58 -31.24 -9.96
C ASN A 364 0.11 -31.38 -9.51
N PRO A 365 -0.63 -32.41 -9.96
CA PRO A 365 -2.01 -32.67 -9.56
C PRO A 365 -2.22 -32.78 -8.04
N GLU A 366 -1.25 -33.32 -7.29
CA GLU A 366 -1.35 -33.46 -5.83
C GLU A 366 -1.35 -32.09 -5.13
N LEU A 367 -0.51 -31.16 -5.60
CA LEU A 367 -0.47 -29.79 -5.07
C LEU A 367 -1.74 -29.01 -5.41
N ILE A 368 -2.29 -29.24 -6.61
CA ILE A 368 -3.58 -28.66 -7.01
C ILE A 368 -4.68 -29.15 -6.06
N ALA A 369 -4.79 -30.46 -5.86
CA ALA A 369 -5.78 -31.06 -4.96
C ALA A 369 -5.68 -30.51 -3.54
N LEU A 370 -4.46 -30.37 -3.01
CA LEU A 370 -4.20 -29.77 -1.69
C LEU A 370 -4.69 -28.31 -1.59
N GLY A 371 -4.62 -27.56 -2.69
CA GLY A 371 -5.00 -26.13 -2.74
C GLY A 371 -6.48 -25.85 -3.00
N VAL A 372 -7.28 -26.83 -3.45
CA VAL A 372 -8.68 -26.60 -3.87
C VAL A 372 -9.52 -25.99 -2.76
N ASP A 373 -9.56 -26.63 -1.60
CA ASP A 373 -10.38 -26.17 -0.47
C ASP A 373 -9.84 -24.87 0.13
N PRO A 374 -8.53 -24.72 0.41
CA PRO A 374 -7.94 -23.44 0.79
C PRO A 374 -8.23 -22.29 -0.19
N LEU A 375 -8.28 -22.55 -1.49
CA LEU A 375 -8.61 -21.53 -2.49
C LEU A 375 -10.09 -21.11 -2.41
N ARG A 376 -11.01 -22.06 -2.23
CA ARG A 376 -12.44 -21.75 -2.00
C ARG A 376 -12.63 -20.95 -0.72
N LEU A 377 -11.92 -21.30 0.35
CA LEU A 377 -11.91 -20.53 1.59
C LEU A 377 -11.36 -19.12 1.36
N THR A 378 -10.29 -18.99 0.59
CA THR A 378 -9.70 -17.69 0.22
C THR A 378 -10.71 -16.82 -0.54
N ALA A 379 -11.48 -17.40 -1.46
CA ALA A 379 -12.53 -16.71 -2.19
C ALA A 379 -13.58 -16.10 -1.23
N LEU A 380 -14.04 -16.89 -0.25
CA LEU A 380 -14.97 -16.42 0.78
C LEU A 380 -14.35 -15.34 1.66
N MET A 381 -13.09 -15.53 2.10
CA MET A 381 -12.36 -14.57 2.93
C MET A 381 -12.30 -13.19 2.29
N ILE A 382 -12.00 -13.11 0.99
CA ILE A 382 -11.82 -11.84 0.29
C ILE A 382 -13.11 -11.01 0.27
N VAL A 383 -14.27 -11.67 0.11
CA VAL A 383 -15.57 -10.99 0.19
C VAL A 383 -15.84 -10.50 1.61
N LEU A 384 -15.57 -11.33 2.62
CA LEU A 384 -15.74 -10.95 4.02
C LEU A 384 -14.81 -9.80 4.41
N ASP A 385 -13.58 -9.79 3.91
CA ASP A 385 -12.54 -8.80 4.21
C ASP A 385 -12.84 -7.42 3.62
N ALA A 386 -13.79 -7.30 2.69
CA ALA A 386 -14.15 -6.02 2.05
C ALA A 386 -14.45 -4.91 3.06
N ALA A 387 -15.17 -5.23 4.14
CA ALA A 387 -15.47 -4.29 5.21
C ALA A 387 -14.21 -3.87 5.97
N ALA A 388 -13.36 -4.82 6.36
CA ALA A 388 -12.07 -4.51 7.01
C ALA A 388 -11.18 -3.65 6.11
N LEU A 389 -11.04 -3.98 4.82
CA LEU A 389 -10.22 -3.24 3.86
C LEU A 389 -10.68 -1.78 3.72
N VAL A 390 -11.98 -1.56 3.55
CA VAL A 390 -12.52 -0.19 3.41
C VAL A 390 -12.46 0.56 4.73
N PHE A 391 -12.93 -0.04 5.83
CA PHE A 391 -12.98 0.65 7.13
C PHE A 391 -11.61 0.94 7.72
N THR A 392 -10.61 0.10 7.45
CA THR A 392 -9.21 0.41 7.76
C THR A 392 -8.84 1.76 7.17
N GLN A 393 -9.06 1.95 5.87
CA GLN A 393 -8.71 3.18 5.17
C GLN A 393 -9.57 4.38 5.59
N THR A 394 -10.88 4.20 5.83
CA THR A 394 -11.74 5.30 6.29
C THR A 394 -11.40 5.75 7.71
N LEU A 395 -11.05 4.83 8.61
CA LEU A 395 -10.60 5.14 9.97
C LEU A 395 -9.25 5.87 9.95
N LEU A 396 -8.34 5.50 9.05
CA LEU A 396 -7.13 6.28 8.81
C LEU A 396 -7.47 7.71 8.34
N GLY A 397 -8.47 7.87 7.47
CA GLY A 397 -8.95 9.18 7.00
C GLY A 397 -9.61 10.02 8.11
N ALA A 398 -10.22 9.36 9.08
CA ALA A 398 -10.78 10.00 10.27
C ALA A 398 -9.70 10.36 11.32
N GLY A 399 -8.48 9.84 11.20
CA GLY A 399 -7.39 10.03 12.16
C GLY A 399 -7.28 8.97 13.25
N ALA A 400 -8.03 7.87 13.15
CA ALA A 400 -8.09 6.80 14.15
C ALA A 400 -6.95 5.77 14.00
N ASN A 401 -5.74 6.22 13.62
CA ASN A 401 -4.64 5.33 13.19
C ASN A 401 -4.17 4.38 14.30
N ARG A 402 -4.23 4.81 15.57
CA ARG A 402 -3.90 3.95 16.72
C ARG A 402 -4.91 2.82 16.89
N THR A 403 -6.19 3.09 16.68
CA THR A 403 -7.25 2.09 16.77
C THR A 403 -7.07 1.02 15.69
N VAL A 404 -6.79 1.45 14.46
CA VAL A 404 -6.50 0.55 13.34
C VAL A 404 -5.28 -0.31 13.63
N MET A 405 -4.17 0.31 14.06
CA MET A 405 -2.95 -0.41 14.41
C MET A 405 -3.20 -1.45 15.53
N GLN A 406 -3.86 -1.05 16.62
CA GLN A 406 -4.13 -1.96 17.73
C GLN A 406 -4.95 -3.16 17.28
N LEU A 407 -6.07 -2.94 16.60
CA LEU A 407 -6.95 -4.03 16.16
C LEU A 407 -6.23 -5.00 15.23
N THR A 408 -5.54 -4.49 14.20
CA THR A 408 -4.82 -5.32 13.23
C THR A 408 -3.69 -6.10 13.89
N LEU A 409 -2.89 -5.47 14.77
CA LEU A 409 -1.78 -6.14 15.42
C LEU A 409 -2.24 -7.17 16.44
N THR A 410 -3.21 -6.84 17.29
CA THR A 410 -3.74 -7.82 18.26
C THR A 410 -4.39 -8.99 17.54
N GLY A 411 -5.15 -8.72 16.48
CA GLY A 411 -5.79 -9.76 15.69
C GLY A 411 -4.78 -10.67 15.00
N GLN A 412 -3.76 -10.10 14.34
CA GLN A 412 -2.78 -10.88 13.62
C GLN A 412 -1.83 -11.66 14.55
N TRP A 413 -1.26 -11.00 15.56
CA TRP A 413 -0.18 -11.56 16.37
C TRP A 413 -0.65 -12.31 17.61
N LEU A 414 -1.76 -11.91 18.22
CA LEU A 414 -2.27 -12.56 19.43
C LEU A 414 -3.38 -13.58 19.15
N VAL A 415 -4.02 -13.50 17.98
CA VAL A 415 -5.13 -14.40 17.60
C VAL A 415 -4.74 -15.27 16.41
N PHE A 416 -4.53 -14.70 15.23
CA PHE A 416 -4.34 -15.49 14.01
C PHE A 416 -3.09 -16.37 14.03
N LEU A 417 -1.89 -15.79 14.23
CA LEU A 417 -0.64 -16.55 14.15
C LEU A 417 -0.55 -17.67 15.21
N PRO A 418 -0.91 -17.45 16.49
CA PRO A 418 -0.94 -18.53 17.48
C PRO A 418 -1.95 -19.63 17.14
N LEU A 419 -3.16 -19.27 16.67
CA LEU A 419 -4.16 -20.25 16.27
C LEU A 419 -3.74 -21.02 15.02
N ALA A 420 -3.11 -20.37 14.05
CA ALA A 420 -2.57 -21.01 12.85
C ALA A 420 -1.49 -22.03 13.21
N TRP A 421 -0.58 -21.71 14.14
CA TRP A 421 0.40 -22.68 14.63
C TRP A 421 -0.25 -23.81 15.41
N TRP A 422 -1.20 -23.51 16.30
CA TRP A 422 -1.88 -24.53 17.10
C TRP A 422 -2.66 -25.52 16.23
N PHE A 423 -3.58 -25.03 15.40
CA PHE A 423 -4.41 -25.92 14.57
C PHE A 423 -3.63 -26.52 13.39
N GLY A 424 -2.71 -25.76 12.79
CA GLY A 424 -1.94 -26.23 11.64
C GLY A 424 -0.87 -27.25 12.00
N VAL A 425 -0.07 -26.95 13.05
CA VAL A 425 1.12 -27.74 13.42
C VAL A 425 0.83 -28.67 14.60
N HIS A 426 0.29 -28.16 15.72
CA HIS A 426 0.11 -28.97 16.94
C HIS A 426 -1.00 -30.01 16.81
N GLU A 427 -2.19 -29.61 16.33
CA GLU A 427 -3.33 -30.54 16.10
C GLU A 427 -3.21 -31.33 14.79
N GLY A 428 -2.26 -30.99 13.93
CA GLY A 428 -2.00 -31.72 12.69
C GLY A 428 -3.04 -31.52 11.58
N PHE A 429 -3.90 -30.49 11.63
CA PHE A 429 -4.84 -30.19 10.53
C PHE A 429 -4.16 -29.57 9.30
N GLY A 430 -2.86 -29.30 9.35
CA GLY A 430 -2.04 -28.85 8.23
C GLY A 430 -2.52 -27.57 7.59
N LEU A 431 -2.36 -27.48 6.25
CA LEU A 431 -2.73 -26.29 5.47
C LEU A 431 -4.21 -25.91 5.63
N ALA A 432 -5.10 -26.89 5.64
CA ALA A 432 -6.54 -26.64 5.77
C ALA A 432 -6.88 -25.99 7.12
N GLY A 433 -6.28 -26.47 8.22
CA GLY A 433 -6.45 -25.88 9.55
C GLY A 433 -6.02 -24.41 9.62
N ILE A 434 -4.90 -24.08 8.99
CA ILE A 434 -4.39 -22.69 8.90
C ILE A 434 -5.38 -21.80 8.15
N TRP A 435 -5.93 -22.28 7.03
CA TRP A 435 -6.89 -21.50 6.23
C TRP A 435 -8.25 -21.34 6.92
N TRP A 436 -8.73 -22.33 7.68
CA TRP A 436 -9.92 -22.16 8.51
C TRP A 436 -9.72 -21.11 9.61
N CYS A 437 -8.55 -21.12 10.26
CA CYS A 437 -8.18 -20.06 11.23
C CYS A 437 -8.14 -18.69 10.57
N GLN A 438 -7.58 -18.60 9.35
CA GLN A 438 -7.55 -17.36 8.57
C GLN A 438 -8.98 -16.88 8.24
N LEU A 439 -9.91 -17.77 7.88
CA LEU A 439 -11.31 -17.41 7.65
C LEU A 439 -11.95 -16.80 8.89
N GLY A 440 -11.85 -17.48 10.03
CA GLY A 440 -12.40 -17.01 11.30
C GLY A 440 -11.81 -15.67 11.72
N TYR A 441 -10.50 -15.51 11.58
CA TYR A 441 -9.81 -14.25 11.84
C TYR A 441 -10.32 -13.11 10.94
N ARG A 442 -10.42 -13.32 9.62
CA ARG A 442 -10.89 -12.31 8.67
C ARG A 442 -12.33 -11.90 8.94
N ALA A 443 -13.21 -12.86 9.22
CA ALA A 443 -14.59 -12.60 9.59
C ALA A 443 -14.69 -11.76 10.87
N LEU A 444 -13.94 -12.13 11.91
CA LEU A 444 -13.87 -11.39 13.17
C LEU A 444 -13.32 -9.97 12.96
N ASN A 445 -12.25 -9.82 12.18
CA ASN A 445 -11.62 -8.54 11.90
C ASN A 445 -12.60 -7.59 11.18
N SER A 446 -13.29 -8.06 10.14
CA SER A 446 -14.33 -7.29 9.45
C SER A 446 -15.47 -6.89 10.37
N LEU A 447 -15.93 -7.78 11.24
CA LEU A 447 -16.96 -7.46 12.23
C LEU A 447 -16.48 -6.39 13.21
N CYS A 448 -15.27 -6.52 13.75
CA CYS A 448 -14.69 -5.54 14.67
C CYS A 448 -14.58 -4.15 14.02
N PHE A 449 -14.08 -4.07 12.79
CA PHE A 449 -14.02 -2.81 12.04
C PHE A 449 -15.40 -2.20 11.78
N ALA A 450 -16.39 -3.02 11.39
CA ALA A 450 -17.77 -2.56 11.21
C ALA A 450 -18.39 -2.04 12.51
N VAL A 451 -18.15 -2.72 13.64
CA VAL A 451 -18.63 -2.28 14.97
C VAL A 451 -17.97 -0.96 15.38
N ILE A 452 -16.65 -0.81 15.19
CA ILE A 452 -15.94 0.44 15.46
C ILE A 452 -16.50 1.58 14.61
N TRP A 453 -16.74 1.31 13.32
CA TRP A 453 -17.33 2.30 12.42
C TRP A 453 -18.74 2.71 12.87
N GLN A 454 -19.57 1.75 13.27
CA GLN A 454 -20.94 1.98 13.72
C GLN A 454 -21.02 2.75 15.05
N ARG A 455 -20.03 2.58 15.94
CA ARG A 455 -19.95 3.29 17.22
C ARG A 455 -19.64 4.79 17.10
N ARG A 456 -19.23 5.27 15.92
CA ARG A 456 -19.05 6.70 15.57
C ARG A 456 -18.11 7.54 16.46
N ARG A 457 -17.44 6.96 17.47
CA ARG A 457 -16.45 7.66 18.33
C ARG A 457 -15.30 8.29 17.54
N TRP A 458 -15.02 7.80 16.35
CA TRP A 458 -14.00 8.33 15.45
C TRP A 458 -14.35 9.71 14.87
N GLN A 459 -15.63 10.13 14.92
CA GLN A 459 -16.08 11.41 14.36
C GLN A 459 -15.53 12.62 15.12
N SER A 460 -15.22 12.48 16.42
CA SER A 460 -14.72 13.57 17.26
C SER A 460 -13.19 13.75 17.20
N LEU A 461 -12.48 12.92 16.44
CA LEU A 461 -11.03 12.98 16.36
C LEU A 461 -10.57 14.20 15.55
N LYS A 462 -9.60 14.93 16.09
CA LYS A 462 -8.91 16.03 15.40
C LYS A 462 -7.67 15.49 14.69
N VAL A 463 -7.48 15.95 13.45
CA VAL A 463 -6.44 15.57 12.50
C VAL A 463 -5.73 16.82 12.03
#